data_AF-A0A2Z4IRP4-F1
#
_entry.id   AF-A0A2Z4IRP4-F1
#
_cell.length_a   1.000
_cell.length_b   1.000
_cell.length_c   1.000
_cell.angle_alpha   90.00
_cell.angle_beta   90.00
_cell.angle_gamma   90.00
#
_symmetry.space_group_name_H-M   'P 1'
#
loop_
_entity.id
_entity.type
_entity.pdbx_description
1 polymer ?
#
loop_
_entity_poly.entity_id
_entity_poly.type
_entity_poly.pdbx_seq_one_letter_code
_entity_poly.pdbx_strand_id
1 'polypeptide(L)' 'MDTILEIAILEMGRQKGDMPFTCEDVVRWIYPQDWRHFKKDVQFTADHLEEKGRITLSGQGEIRIIK' A
#
# COMPACT_ATOMS: atom_id res chain seq x y z
N MET A 1 -0.08 16.97 -1.45
CA MET A 1 -0.21 16.69 0.00
C MET A 1 -0.50 15.22 0.08
N ASP A 2 0.41 14.44 0.64
CA ASP A 2 0.29 12.99 0.60
C ASP A 2 -0.77 12.55 1.61
N THR A 3 -1.64 11.63 1.23
CA THR A 3 -2.69 11.11 2.13
C THR A 3 -2.06 10.20 3.19
N ILE A 4 -2.76 9.98 4.30
CA ILE A 4 -2.28 9.05 5.34
C ILE A 4 -2.08 7.62 4.78
N LEU A 5 -2.86 7.23 3.77
CA LEU A 5 -2.74 5.93 3.10
C LEU A 5 -1.53 5.89 2.18
N GLU A 6 -1.23 6.97 1.44
CA GLU A 6 -0.03 7.05 0.60
C GLU A 6 1.23 6.92 1.48
N ILE A 7 1.28 7.67 2.59
CA ILE A 7 2.38 7.59 3.56
C ILE A 7 2.51 6.17 4.11
N ALA A 8 1.40 5.53 4.47
CA ALA A 8 1.43 4.20 5.05
C ALA A 8 1.91 3.11 4.08
N ILE A 9 1.52 3.17 2.81
CA ILE A 9 1.99 2.25 1.78
C ILE A 9 3.52 2.40 1.60
N LEU A 10 3.99 3.63 1.47
CA LEU A 10 5.42 3.91 1.27
C LEU A 10 6.25 3.52 2.49
N GLU A 11 5.75 3.81 3.69
CA GLU A 11 6.42 3.47 4.95
C GLU A 11 6.47 1.95 5.18
N MET A 12 5.40 1.22 4.87
CA MET A 12 5.42 -0.24 4.90
C MET A 12 6.48 -0.80 3.96
N GLY A 13 6.55 -0.27 2.74
CA GLY A 13 7.58 -0.65 1.78
C GLY A 13 9.00 -0.33 2.26
N ARG A 14 9.20 0.81 2.91
CA ARG A 14 10.48 1.17 3.55
C ARG A 14 10.88 0.16 4.64
N GLN A 15 9.92 -0.30 5.45
CA GLN A 15 10.15 -1.28 6.52
C GLN A 15 10.41 -2.69 5.98
N LYS A 16 9.70 -3.10 4.92
CA LYS A 16 9.83 -4.43 4.31
C LYS A 16 11.03 -4.57 3.36
N GLY A 17 11.56 -3.44 2.87
CA GLY A 17 12.67 -3.44 1.92
C GLY A 17 12.26 -4.08 0.59
N ASP A 18 12.93 -5.17 0.21
CA ASP A 18 12.65 -5.88 -1.05
C ASP A 18 11.53 -6.93 -0.93
N MET A 19 10.97 -7.13 0.27
CA MET A 19 9.86 -8.05 0.48
C MET A 19 8.54 -7.43 -0.01
N PRO A 20 7.75 -8.15 -0.81
CA PRO A 20 6.44 -7.67 -1.21
C PRO A 20 5.47 -7.59 -0.02
N PHE A 21 4.43 -6.80 -0.18
CA PHE A 21 3.30 -6.70 0.75
C PHE A 21 2.00 -6.44 -0.02
N THR A 22 0.88 -6.44 0.67
CA THR A 22 -0.44 -6.26 0.04
C THR A 22 -1.17 -5.06 0.64
N CYS A 23 -2.20 -4.57 -0.06
CA CYS A 23 -3.14 -3.61 0.51
C CYS A 23 -3.72 -4.09 1.85
N GLU A 24 -3.93 -5.40 2.01
CA GLU A 24 -4.45 -5.96 3.26
C GLU A 24 -3.44 -5.89 4.40
N ASP A 25 -2.14 -6.06 4.13
CA ASP A 25 -1.09 -5.84 5.11
C ASP A 25 -1.11 -4.38 5.60
N VAL A 26 -1.20 -3.42 4.66
CA VAL A 26 -1.25 -1.98 4.95
C VAL A 26 -2.47 -1.65 5.81
N VAL A 27 -3.66 -2.11 5.42
CA VAL A 27 -4.87 -1.78 6.18
C VAL A 27 -4.84 -2.42 7.56
N ARG A 28 -4.38 -3.67 7.70
CA ARG A 28 -4.26 -4.34 9.01
C ARG A 28 -3.24 -3.64 9.92
N TRP A 29 -2.22 -3.01 9.34
CA TRP A 29 -1.23 -2.24 10.09
C TRP A 29 -1.82 -0.94 10.67
N ILE A 30 -2.66 -0.24 9.91
CA ILE A 30 -3.26 1.04 10.33
C ILE A 30 -4.55 0.82 11.15
N TYR A 31 -5.40 -0.11 10.73
CA TYR A 31 -6.75 -0.36 11.27
C TYR A 31 -6.94 -1.84 11.60
N PRO A 32 -6.25 -2.38 12.61
CA PRO A 32 -6.27 -3.83 12.88
C PRO A 32 -7.65 -4.41 13.19
N GLN A 33 -8.59 -3.62 13.70
CA GLN A 33 -9.95 -4.05 14.06
C GLN A 33 -10.98 -3.83 12.93
N ASP A 34 -10.83 -2.78 12.13
CA ASP A 34 -11.84 -2.32 11.15
C ASP A 34 -11.39 -2.45 9.70
N TRP A 35 -10.37 -3.28 9.44
CA TRP A 35 -9.67 -3.35 8.16
C TRP A 35 -10.55 -3.65 6.94
N ARG A 36 -11.69 -4.31 7.13
CA ARG A 36 -12.60 -4.65 6.02
C ARG A 36 -13.21 -3.42 5.35
N HIS A 37 -13.37 -2.32 6.08
CA HIS A 37 -14.00 -1.10 5.57
C HIS A 37 -13.07 -0.29 4.65
N PHE A 38 -11.76 -0.36 4.89
CA PHE A 38 -10.77 0.51 4.25
C PHE A 38 -9.97 -0.16 3.13
N LYS A 39 -10.25 -1.44 2.82
CA LYS A 39 -9.52 -2.18 1.77
C LYS A 39 -9.60 -1.51 0.40
N LYS A 40 -10.77 -0.94 0.04
CA LYS A 40 -10.95 -0.24 -1.23
C LYS A 40 -10.16 1.06 -1.31
N ASP A 41 -10.11 1.81 -0.22
CA ASP A 41 -9.42 3.09 -0.17
C ASP A 41 -7.90 2.90 -0.31
N VAL A 42 -7.37 1.86 0.33
CA VAL A 42 -5.95 1.49 0.18
C VAL A 42 -5.65 0.96 -1.22
N GLN A 43 -6.54 0.18 -1.83
CA GLN A 43 -6.37 -0.25 -3.22
C GLN A 43 -6.33 0.95 -4.18
N PHE A 44 -7.30 1.85 -4.09
CA PHE A 44 -7.34 3.06 -4.91
C PHE A 44 -6.07 3.90 -4.73
N THR A 45 -5.57 4.00 -3.51
CA THR A 45 -4.33 4.71 -3.21
C THR A 45 -3.11 4.01 -3.82
N ALA A 46 -3.06 2.68 -3.78
CA ALA A 46 -1.99 1.91 -4.39
C ALA A 46 -1.99 2.08 -5.92
N ASP A 47 -3.15 1.98 -6.57
CA ASP A 47 -3.29 2.19 -8.02
C ASP A 47 -2.75 3.59 -8.41
N HIS A 48 -3.13 4.63 -7.66
CA HIS A 48 -2.62 5.99 -7.86
C HIS A 48 -1.10 6.12 -7.65
N LEU A 49 -0.51 5.39 -6.70
CA LEU A 49 0.94 5.36 -6.50
C LEU A 49 1.68 4.61 -7.63
N GLU A 50 1.05 3.59 -8.22
CA GLU A 50 1.57 2.90 -9.39
C GLU A 50 1.54 3.82 -10.62
N GLU A 51 0.44 4.53 -10.86
CA GLU A 51 0.34 5.53 -11.94
C GLU A 51 1.42 6.62 -11.81
N LYS A 52 1.79 6.99 -10.59
CA LYS A 52 2.88 7.93 -10.29
C LYS A 52 4.28 7.32 -10.41
N GLY A 53 4.40 6.02 -10.68
CA GLY A 53 5.69 5.31 -10.75
C GLY A 53 6.43 5.24 -9.42
N ARG A 54 5.71 5.23 -8.29
CA ARG A 54 6.29 5.14 -6.94
C ARG A 54 6.33 3.70 -6.42
N ILE A 55 5.40 2.88 -6.88
CA ILE A 55 5.32 1.46 -6.57
C ILE A 55 5.05 0.67 -7.85
N THR A 56 5.19 -0.65 -7.79
CA THR A 56 4.61 -1.58 -8.76
C THR A 56 3.57 -2.45 -8.09
N LEU A 57 2.45 -2.69 -8.78
CA LEU A 57 1.42 -3.65 -8.40
C LEU A 57 1.48 -4.87 -9.33
N SER A 58 1.56 -6.06 -8.74
CA SER A 58 1.43 -7.30 -9.49
C SER A 58 -0.04 -7.63 -9.75
N GLY A 59 -0.31 -8.45 -10.77
CA GLY A 59 -1.67 -8.97 -11.02
C GLY A 59 -2.23 -9.85 -9.89
N GLN A 60 -1.42 -10.17 -8.87
CA GLN A 60 -1.82 -10.90 -7.65
C GLN A 60 -2.06 -9.95 -6.45
N GLY A 61 -1.90 -8.64 -6.64
CA GLY A 61 -2.07 -7.63 -5.59
C GLY A 61 -0.85 -7.42 -4.70
N GLU A 62 0.33 -7.85 -5.14
CA GLU A 62 1.58 -7.57 -4.44
C GLU A 62 2.10 -6.18 -4.80
N ILE A 63 2.53 -5.44 -3.78
CA ILE A 63 3.12 -4.11 -3.86
C ILE A 63 4.62 -4.20 -3.63
N ARG A 64 5.40 -3.48 -4.45
CA ARG A 64 6.84 -3.24 -4.25
C ARG A 64 7.15 -1.76 -4.46
N ILE A 65 8.06 -1.19 -3.67
CA ILE A 65 8.49 0.20 -3.84
C ILE A 65 9.51 0.28 -4.98
N ILE A 66 9.38 1.31 -5.83
CA ILE A 66 10.38 1.65 -6.83
C ILE A 66 11.46 2.50 -6.14
N LYS A 67 12.71 2.03 -6.18
CA LYS A 67 13.88 2.69 -5.58
C LYS A 67 14.50 3.70 -6.56
#